data_AF-A0A2E2CPU8-F1
#
_entry.id   AF-A0A2E2CPU8-F1
#
_cell.length_a   1.000
_cell.length_b   1.000
_cell.length_c   1.000
_cell.angle_alpha   90.00
_cell.angle_beta   90.00
_cell.angle_gamma   90.00
#
_symmetry.space_group_name_H-M   'P 1'
#
loop_
_entity.id
_entity.type
_entity.pdbx_description
1 polymer ?
#
loop_
_entity_poly.entity_id
_entity_poly.type
_entity_poly.pdbx_seq_one_letter_code
_entity_poly.pdbx_strand_id
1 'polypeptide(L)'
;TNTQDLERISFDVDLQGQKKVTPHPLTLSISTLEIVESNTKIVLLRNFVIVQPTPIWSSYDMSISVETGMMSSLTGASIKGEDSIEFSKSRTPFGESIDISAEGLKPSATFYLEGMPSGDYLNAPLSLCAITILLIAGGIFLSLRITRNKRRGALWIEMALIPAIILALFLGYPPYTVGVITGISISIWVITSVASPKRKGIAAAVNQPIYPIIECPACSTPNPIMTDERPFRLPCNGCGRVLKIVD
;
A
#
# COMPACT_ATOMS: atom_id res chain seq x y z
N THR A 1 -21.04 15.16 -25.35
CA THR A 1 -21.87 13.96 -25.48
C THR A 1 -23.13 14.36 -26.21
N ASN A 2 -23.51 13.64 -27.27
CA ASN A 2 -24.73 13.94 -27.99
C ASN A 2 -25.90 13.28 -27.23
N THR A 3 -27.05 13.94 -27.10
CA THR A 3 -28.19 13.37 -26.36
C THR A 3 -28.76 12.11 -27.02
N GLN A 4 -28.34 11.81 -28.25
CA GLN A 4 -28.70 10.59 -28.97
C GLN A 4 -27.94 9.34 -28.53
N ASP A 5 -26.83 9.49 -27.79
CA ASP A 5 -26.01 8.36 -27.32
C ASP A 5 -26.54 7.77 -25.98
N LEU A 6 -27.57 8.40 -25.40
CA LEU A 6 -28.17 8.02 -24.13
C LEU A 6 -29.24 6.94 -24.34
N GLU A 7 -29.09 5.79 -23.68
CA GLU A 7 -30.10 4.72 -23.72
C GLU A 7 -31.36 5.08 -22.92
N ARG A 8 -31.19 5.84 -21.84
CA ARG A 8 -32.29 6.25 -20.98
C ARG A 8 -32.04 7.65 -20.42
N ILE A 9 -33.11 8.45 -20.38
CA ILE A 9 -33.14 9.77 -19.77
C ILE A 9 -34.45 9.90 -19.00
N SER A 10 -34.39 10.34 -17.75
CA SER A 10 -35.58 10.69 -16.96
C SER A 10 -35.34 11.97 -16.17
N PHE A 11 -36.41 12.76 -16.03
CA PHE A 11 -36.43 14.00 -15.26
C PHE A 11 -37.50 13.88 -14.19
N ASP A 12 -37.14 14.27 -12.98
CA ASP A 12 -38.07 14.36 -11.84
C ASP A 12 -37.87 15.71 -11.16
N VAL A 13 -38.99 16.33 -10.77
CA VAL A 13 -39.00 17.65 -10.12
C VAL A 13 -39.80 17.53 -8.83
N ASP A 14 -39.12 17.65 -7.70
CA ASP A 14 -39.74 17.73 -6.39
C ASP A 14 -39.88 19.19 -5.97
N LEU A 15 -41.14 19.62 -5.79
CA LEU A 15 -41.50 20.95 -5.33
C LEU A 15 -41.50 21.07 -3.80
N GLN A 16 -41.00 20.05 -3.08
CA GLN A 16 -40.93 19.98 -1.62
C GLN A 16 -42.29 20.24 -0.94
N GLY A 17 -43.37 19.76 -1.57
CA GLY A 17 -44.74 19.93 -1.09
C GLY A 17 -45.40 21.27 -1.47
N GLN A 18 -44.69 22.20 -2.11
CA GLN A 18 -45.22 23.51 -2.49
C GLN A 18 -45.82 23.52 -3.91
N LYS A 19 -47.14 23.71 -4.02
CA LYS A 19 -47.87 23.70 -5.32
C LYS A 19 -48.13 25.09 -5.91
N LYS A 20 -47.79 26.15 -5.18
CA LYS A 20 -48.03 27.54 -5.62
C LYS A 20 -46.79 28.09 -6.31
N VAL A 21 -46.98 28.98 -7.28
CA VAL A 21 -45.89 29.69 -7.98
C VAL A 21 -45.36 30.79 -7.06
N THR A 22 -44.49 30.42 -6.13
CA THR A 22 -43.84 31.29 -5.15
C THR A 22 -42.36 30.95 -5.06
N PRO A 23 -41.46 31.91 -4.75
CA PRO A 23 -40.06 31.61 -4.50
C PRO A 23 -39.90 30.59 -3.37
N HIS A 24 -39.48 29.37 -3.72
CA HIS A 24 -39.30 28.24 -2.81
C HIS A 24 -38.22 27.30 -3.38
N PRO A 25 -37.41 26.62 -2.56
CA PRO A 25 -36.47 25.60 -3.03
C PRO A 25 -37.16 24.48 -3.81
N LEU A 26 -36.45 23.92 -4.77
CA LEU A 26 -36.90 22.77 -5.56
C LEU A 26 -35.74 21.82 -5.79
N THR A 27 -36.04 20.54 -5.95
CA THR A 27 -35.04 19.51 -6.26
C THR A 27 -35.31 18.99 -7.67
N LEU A 28 -34.33 19.15 -8.57
CA LEU A 28 -34.36 18.59 -9.92
C LEU A 28 -33.45 17.36 -9.95
N SER A 29 -34.03 16.20 -10.23
CA SER A 29 -33.29 14.94 -10.40
C SER A 29 -33.26 14.56 -11.88
N ILE A 30 -32.05 14.39 -12.42
CA ILE A 30 -31.82 13.98 -13.81
C ILE A 30 -31.08 12.64 -13.77
N SER A 31 -31.66 11.61 -14.36
CA SER A 31 -31.03 10.28 -14.43
C SER A 31 -30.81 9.87 -15.87
N THR A 32 -29.57 9.52 -16.20
CA THR A 32 -29.15 9.12 -17.54
C THR A 32 -28.44 7.77 -17.52
N LEU A 33 -28.55 7.01 -18.62
CA LEU A 33 -27.78 5.80 -18.86
C LEU A 33 -27.12 5.90 -20.23
N GLU A 34 -25.81 5.67 -20.29
CA GLU A 34 -24.99 5.71 -21.50
C GLU A 34 -24.10 4.48 -21.55
N ILE A 35 -24.00 3.84 -22.72
CA ILE A 35 -22.98 2.81 -22.98
C ILE A 35 -21.76 3.51 -23.54
N VAL A 36 -20.66 3.43 -22.81
CA VAL A 36 -19.38 4.05 -23.18
C VAL A 36 -18.39 3.00 -23.67
N GLU A 37 -17.56 3.38 -24.65
CA GLU A 37 -16.49 2.52 -25.13
C GLU A 37 -15.38 2.37 -24.07
N SER A 38 -14.92 1.14 -23.86
CA SER A 38 -13.82 0.87 -22.92
C SER A 38 -12.50 1.42 -23.43
N ASN A 39 -11.66 1.91 -22.52
CA ASN A 39 -10.32 2.46 -22.75
C ASN A 39 -10.29 3.72 -23.64
N THR A 40 -11.44 4.32 -23.92
CA THR A 40 -11.55 5.61 -24.59
C THR A 40 -11.72 6.72 -23.56
N LYS A 41 -10.99 7.82 -23.71
CA LYS A 41 -11.10 8.97 -22.82
C LYS A 41 -12.42 9.69 -23.05
N ILE A 42 -13.20 9.81 -21.97
CA ILE A 42 -14.50 10.48 -22.00
C ILE A 42 -14.52 11.65 -21.00
N VAL A 43 -15.34 12.65 -21.32
CA VAL A 43 -15.65 13.73 -20.38
C VAL A 43 -17.01 13.43 -19.78
N LEU A 44 -17.01 13.11 -18.49
CA LEU A 44 -18.18 12.68 -17.74
C LEU A 44 -19.08 13.85 -17.39
N LEU A 45 -18.49 14.95 -16.93
CA LEU A 45 -19.22 16.14 -16.53
C LEU A 45 -18.47 17.40 -16.95
N ARG A 46 -19.21 18.41 -17.37
CA ARG A 46 -18.73 19.77 -17.65
C ARG A 46 -19.61 20.76 -16.91
N ASN A 47 -19.18 22.02 -16.90
CA ASN A 47 -19.93 23.19 -16.41
C ASN A 47 -21.45 23.00 -16.52
N PHE A 48 -22.10 22.88 -15.37
CA PHE A 48 -23.55 22.73 -15.31
C PHE A 48 -24.25 24.09 -15.24
N VAL A 49 -23.60 25.08 -14.60
CA VAL A 49 -24.10 26.45 -14.49
C VAL A 49 -23.45 27.30 -15.58
N ILE A 50 -24.27 28.04 -16.33
CA ILE A 50 -23.82 29.02 -17.32
C ILE A 50 -24.04 30.45 -16.81
N VAL A 51 -23.20 31.38 -17.26
CA VAL A 51 -23.33 32.80 -16.92
C VAL A 51 -24.63 33.35 -17.52
N GLN A 52 -25.46 33.96 -16.69
CA GLN A 52 -26.71 34.59 -17.08
C GLN A 52 -26.56 36.13 -17.09
N PRO A 53 -27.15 36.87 -18.05
CA PRO A 53 -27.09 38.33 -18.09
C PRO A 53 -27.65 39.02 -16.84
N THR A 54 -28.68 38.40 -16.25
CA THR A 54 -29.23 38.77 -14.94
C THR A 54 -29.01 37.57 -14.01
N PRO A 55 -28.00 37.59 -13.13
CA PRO A 55 -27.64 36.42 -12.32
C PRO A 55 -28.77 36.03 -11.37
N ILE A 56 -29.29 34.81 -11.52
CA ILE A 56 -30.25 34.24 -10.55
C ILE A 56 -29.52 33.71 -9.31
N TRP A 57 -28.24 33.32 -9.47
CA TRP A 57 -27.39 32.74 -8.43
C TRP A 57 -26.05 33.48 -8.38
N SER A 58 -25.57 33.82 -7.18
CA SER A 58 -24.25 34.45 -6.96
C SER A 58 -23.11 33.43 -6.86
N SER A 59 -23.41 32.26 -6.30
CA SER A 59 -22.49 31.16 -6.09
C SER A 59 -23.26 29.83 -6.01
N TYR A 60 -22.57 28.71 -6.17
CA TYR A 60 -23.14 27.39 -5.98
C TYR A 60 -22.11 26.43 -5.37
N ASP A 61 -22.60 25.43 -4.66
CA ASP A 61 -21.79 24.33 -4.14
C ASP A 61 -21.95 23.10 -5.02
N MET A 62 -20.91 22.28 -5.09
CA MET A 62 -20.84 21.11 -5.94
C MET A 62 -20.37 19.90 -5.14
N SER A 63 -21.07 18.78 -5.34
CA SER A 63 -20.63 17.46 -4.88
C SER A 63 -20.85 16.46 -6.00
N ILE A 64 -19.80 15.75 -6.39
CA ILE A 64 -19.84 14.69 -7.39
C ILE A 64 -19.26 13.45 -6.74
N SER A 65 -19.99 12.34 -6.81
CA SER A 65 -19.52 11.02 -6.39
C SER A 65 -19.57 10.07 -7.57
N VAL A 66 -18.48 9.35 -7.79
CA VAL A 66 -18.36 8.33 -8.83
C VAL A 66 -17.99 7.00 -8.20
N GLU A 67 -18.83 6.00 -8.44
CA GLU A 67 -18.63 4.64 -7.96
C GLU A 67 -18.37 3.68 -9.12
N THR A 68 -17.49 2.70 -8.91
CA THR A 68 -17.25 1.63 -9.88
C THR A 68 -17.48 0.26 -9.27
N GLY A 69 -17.65 -0.74 -10.13
CA GLY A 69 -17.77 -2.14 -9.70
C GLY A 69 -16.41 -2.81 -9.51
N MET A 70 -16.46 -4.07 -9.07
CA MET A 70 -15.27 -4.91 -8.81
C MET A 70 -14.35 -5.09 -10.02
N MET A 71 -14.95 -5.09 -11.22
CA MET A 71 -14.29 -5.39 -12.50
C MET A 71 -14.22 -4.18 -13.45
N SER A 72 -14.61 -3.01 -12.97
CA SER A 72 -14.55 -1.77 -13.75
C SER A 72 -13.82 -0.69 -12.96
N SER A 73 -12.98 0.08 -13.65
CA SER A 73 -12.26 1.21 -13.05
C SER A 73 -12.44 2.45 -13.92
N LEU A 74 -12.42 3.61 -13.27
CA LEU A 74 -12.26 4.88 -13.95
C LEU A 74 -10.79 5.31 -13.87
N THR A 75 -10.03 4.92 -14.88
CA THR A 75 -8.59 5.17 -14.96
C THR A 75 -8.32 6.60 -15.42
N GLY A 76 -7.22 7.18 -14.94
CA GLY A 76 -6.84 8.55 -15.30
C GLY A 76 -7.88 9.61 -14.95
N ALA A 77 -8.77 9.33 -14.00
CA ALA A 77 -9.77 10.28 -13.52
C ALA A 77 -9.08 11.55 -13.02
N SER A 78 -9.48 12.69 -13.56
CA SER A 78 -8.91 13.99 -13.22
C SER A 78 -9.97 15.07 -13.42
N ILE A 79 -9.98 16.03 -12.50
CA ILE A 79 -10.68 17.28 -12.68
C ILE A 79 -9.69 18.37 -13.10
N LYS A 80 -10.05 19.10 -14.14
CA LYS A 80 -9.31 20.27 -14.62
C LYS A 80 -10.20 21.48 -14.54
N GLY A 81 -9.64 22.61 -14.13
CA GLY A 81 -10.41 23.83 -13.93
C GLY A 81 -9.80 24.67 -12.82
N GLU A 82 -10.63 25.01 -11.84
CA GLU A 82 -10.29 25.91 -10.74
C GLU A 82 -9.62 25.17 -9.57
N ASP A 83 -8.64 25.81 -8.93
CA ASP A 83 -7.82 25.20 -7.86
C ASP A 83 -8.60 24.95 -6.56
N SER A 84 -9.78 25.54 -6.41
CA SER A 84 -10.63 25.39 -5.22
C SER A 84 -11.43 24.08 -5.18
N ILE A 85 -11.22 23.19 -6.16
CA ILE A 85 -11.95 21.92 -6.25
C ILE A 85 -11.14 20.81 -5.58
N GLU A 86 -11.71 20.22 -4.54
CA GLU A 86 -11.12 19.09 -3.85
C GLU A 86 -11.40 17.80 -4.62
N PHE A 87 -10.36 16.96 -4.77
CA PHE A 87 -10.44 15.68 -5.46
C PHE A 87 -9.88 14.58 -4.56
N SER A 88 -10.71 13.58 -4.27
CA SER A 88 -10.32 12.39 -3.53
C SER A 88 -10.61 11.15 -4.35
N LYS A 89 -9.67 10.20 -4.34
CA LYS A 89 -9.85 8.88 -4.95
C LYS A 89 -9.48 7.80 -3.95
N SER A 90 -10.35 6.80 -3.82
CA SER A 90 -10.10 5.60 -3.05
C SER A 90 -10.44 4.35 -3.85
N ARG A 91 -9.78 3.24 -3.53
CA ARG A 91 -10.00 1.94 -4.17
C ARG A 91 -10.07 0.85 -3.12
N THR A 92 -11.07 0.00 -3.24
CA THR A 92 -11.24 -1.22 -2.46
C THR A 92 -11.29 -2.43 -3.41
N PRO A 93 -11.19 -3.67 -2.91
CA PRO A 93 -11.41 -4.86 -3.75
C PRO A 93 -12.81 -4.92 -4.38
N PHE A 94 -13.75 -4.13 -3.85
CA PHE A 94 -15.15 -4.14 -4.26
C PHE A 94 -15.50 -3.07 -5.30
N GLY A 95 -14.64 -2.05 -5.46
CA GLY A 95 -14.90 -0.91 -6.34
C GLY A 95 -13.98 0.28 -6.03
N GLU A 96 -14.04 1.30 -6.89
CA GLU A 96 -13.42 2.61 -6.67
C GLU A 96 -14.48 3.63 -6.28
N SER A 97 -14.12 4.58 -5.41
CA SER A 97 -14.90 5.79 -5.13
C SER A 97 -14.06 7.01 -5.48
N ILE A 98 -14.65 7.95 -6.21
CA ILE A 98 -14.05 9.26 -6.47
C ILE A 98 -15.05 10.30 -5.99
N ASP A 99 -14.59 11.13 -5.07
CA ASP A 99 -15.39 12.18 -4.46
C ASP A 99 -14.77 13.54 -4.79
N ILE A 100 -15.61 14.44 -5.28
CA ILE A 100 -15.22 15.77 -5.71
C ILE A 100 -16.15 16.77 -5.05
N SER A 101 -15.58 17.72 -4.33
CA SER A 101 -16.31 18.77 -3.62
C SER A 101 -15.75 20.13 -3.96
N ALA A 102 -16.64 21.12 -4.10
CA ALA A 102 -16.27 22.51 -4.22
C ALA A 102 -17.34 23.40 -3.61
N GLU A 103 -16.91 24.38 -2.82
CA GLU A 103 -17.79 25.34 -2.15
C GLU A 103 -17.65 26.72 -2.78
N GLY A 104 -18.77 27.44 -2.91
CA GLY A 104 -18.77 28.83 -3.33
C GLY A 104 -18.28 29.08 -4.76
N LEU A 105 -18.45 28.11 -5.67
CA LEU A 105 -18.07 28.26 -7.07
C LEU A 105 -18.86 29.38 -7.74
N LYS A 106 -18.16 30.20 -8.53
CA LYS A 106 -18.79 31.28 -9.30
C LYS A 106 -19.48 30.71 -10.55
N PRO A 107 -20.57 31.30 -11.05
CA PRO A 107 -21.20 30.90 -12.31
C PRO A 107 -20.27 30.96 -13.54
N SER A 108 -19.15 31.69 -13.47
CA SER A 108 -18.12 31.76 -14.50
C SER A 108 -17.05 30.67 -14.39
N ALA A 109 -17.06 29.86 -13.33
CA ALA A 109 -16.07 28.80 -13.12
C ALA A 109 -16.15 27.76 -14.25
N THR A 110 -14.98 27.36 -14.76
CA THR A 110 -14.90 26.35 -15.81
C THR A 110 -14.14 25.13 -15.32
N PHE A 111 -14.81 23.98 -15.28
CA PHE A 111 -14.24 22.70 -14.93
C PHE A 111 -14.75 21.60 -15.88
N TYR A 112 -13.97 20.53 -15.99
CA TYR A 112 -14.41 19.30 -16.62
C TYR A 112 -13.80 18.09 -15.92
N LEU A 113 -14.65 17.09 -15.69
CA LEU A 113 -14.27 15.80 -15.16
C LEU A 113 -14.04 14.86 -16.34
N GLU A 114 -12.81 14.37 -16.46
CA GLU A 114 -12.43 13.40 -17.48
C GLU A 114 -11.93 12.11 -16.85
N GLY A 115 -12.14 11.00 -17.55
CA GLY A 115 -11.67 9.68 -17.14
C GLY A 115 -11.76 8.69 -18.29
N MET A 116 -11.10 7.55 -18.11
CA MET A 116 -11.10 6.44 -19.06
C MET A 116 -11.74 5.22 -18.37
N PRO A 117 -13.00 4.88 -18.69
CA PRO A 117 -13.61 3.65 -18.20
C PRO A 117 -12.82 2.46 -18.75
N SER A 118 -12.43 1.55 -17.87
CA SER A 118 -11.62 0.39 -18.24
C SER A 118 -12.19 -0.87 -17.60
N GLY A 119 -12.44 -1.88 -18.43
CA GLY A 119 -12.72 -3.26 -18.02
C GLY A 119 -11.47 -4.15 -17.95
N ASP A 120 -10.29 -3.61 -18.23
CA ASP A 120 -9.05 -4.40 -18.26
C ASP A 120 -8.69 -4.98 -16.88
N TYR A 121 -8.25 -6.24 -16.86
CA TYR A 121 -7.87 -6.95 -15.62
C TYR A 121 -6.76 -6.25 -14.82
N LEU A 122 -5.88 -5.47 -15.44
CA LEU A 122 -4.84 -4.74 -14.71
C LEU A 122 -5.36 -3.49 -14.01
N ASN A 123 -6.45 -2.92 -14.52
CA ASN A 123 -7.05 -1.69 -14.02
C ASN A 123 -8.21 -1.99 -13.05
N ALA A 124 -8.88 -3.13 -13.21
CA ALA A 124 -10.00 -3.55 -12.38
C ALA A 124 -9.59 -3.70 -10.90
N PRO A 125 -10.39 -3.17 -9.95
CA PRO A 125 -10.04 -3.15 -8.52
C PRO A 125 -9.78 -4.52 -7.91
N LEU A 126 -10.63 -5.51 -8.23
CA LEU A 126 -10.52 -6.86 -7.68
C LEU A 126 -9.25 -7.56 -8.17
N SER A 127 -9.04 -7.57 -9.48
CA SER A 127 -7.94 -8.29 -10.11
C SER A 127 -6.59 -7.67 -9.78
N LEU A 128 -6.48 -6.34 -9.71
CA LEU A 128 -5.27 -5.68 -9.24
C LEU A 128 -4.96 -6.05 -7.79
N CYS A 129 -5.97 -6.04 -6.91
CA CYS A 129 -5.80 -6.50 -5.52
C CYS A 129 -5.34 -7.97 -5.47
N ALA A 130 -5.97 -8.86 -6.23
CA ALA A 130 -5.65 -10.27 -6.26
C ALA A 130 -4.22 -10.54 -6.77
N ILE A 131 -3.81 -9.91 -7.87
CA ILE A 131 -2.45 -10.01 -8.41
C ILE A 131 -1.43 -9.50 -7.38
N THR A 132 -1.71 -8.36 -6.74
CA THR A 132 -0.80 -7.79 -5.74
C THR A 132 -0.64 -8.72 -4.53
N ILE A 133 -1.73 -9.31 -4.03
CA ILE A 133 -1.68 -10.29 -2.94
C ILE A 133 -0.88 -11.52 -3.35
N LEU A 134 -1.08 -12.05 -4.56
CA LEU A 134 -0.32 -13.19 -5.08
C LEU A 134 1.18 -12.88 -5.17
N LEU A 135 1.55 -11.68 -5.64
CA LEU A 135 2.94 -11.25 -5.72
C LEU A 135 3.57 -11.13 -4.33
N ILE A 136 2.88 -10.51 -3.37
CA ILE A 136 3.34 -10.41 -1.98
C ILE A 136 3.53 -11.81 -1.38
N ALA A 137 2.52 -12.68 -1.50
CA ALA A 137 2.57 -14.05 -0.99
C ALA A 137 3.72 -14.85 -1.62
N GLY A 138 3.91 -14.73 -2.94
CA GLY A 138 5.01 -15.36 -3.67
C GLY A 138 6.39 -14.86 -3.21
N GLY A 139 6.56 -13.55 -3.05
CA GLY A 139 7.80 -12.94 -2.58
C GLY A 139 8.15 -13.35 -1.15
N ILE A 140 7.17 -13.38 -0.25
CA ILE A 140 7.34 -13.84 1.13
C ILE A 140 7.66 -15.34 1.14
N PHE A 141 6.91 -16.16 0.40
CA PHE A 141 7.14 -17.60 0.31
C PHE A 141 8.56 -17.92 -0.16
N LEU A 142 9.03 -17.26 -1.21
CA LEU A 142 10.38 -17.40 -1.73
C LEU A 142 11.44 -17.02 -0.67
N SER A 143 11.25 -15.87 -0.03
CA SER A 143 12.17 -15.34 0.99
C SER A 143 12.22 -16.24 2.24
N LEU A 144 11.08 -16.78 2.66
CA LEU A 144 11.01 -17.75 3.77
C LEU A 144 11.64 -19.09 3.42
N ARG A 145 11.50 -19.54 2.16
CA ARG A 145 12.15 -20.76 1.64
C ARG A 145 13.67 -20.62 1.65
N ILE A 146 14.22 -19.49 1.20
CA ILE A 146 15.66 -19.19 1.22
C ILE A 146 16.18 -19.12 2.67
N THR A 147 15.42 -18.53 3.59
CA THR A 147 15.83 -18.37 4.99
C THR A 147 15.51 -19.55 5.91
N ARG A 148 15.18 -20.74 5.36
CA ARG A 148 14.81 -21.92 6.18
C ARG A 148 15.82 -22.26 7.29
N ASN A 149 17.11 -22.09 7.02
CA ASN A 149 18.21 -22.34 7.98
C ASN A 149 18.93 -21.06 8.44
N LYS A 150 18.35 -19.88 8.18
CA LYS A 150 18.93 -18.56 8.48
C LYS A 150 18.15 -17.81 9.55
N ARG A 151 18.75 -16.77 10.13
CA ARG A 151 18.04 -15.87 11.06
C ARG A 151 17.02 -15.06 10.25
N ARG A 152 15.82 -14.82 10.80
CA ARG A 152 14.75 -14.10 10.10
C ARG A 152 14.45 -12.71 10.65
N GLY A 153 15.32 -12.20 11.54
CA GLY A 153 15.08 -10.93 12.26
C GLY A 153 14.85 -9.74 11.32
N ALA A 154 15.77 -9.51 10.37
CA ALA A 154 15.64 -8.42 9.40
C ALA A 154 14.40 -8.55 8.51
N LEU A 155 14.12 -9.77 8.03
CA LEU A 155 12.95 -10.04 7.19
C LEU A 155 11.62 -9.73 7.91
N TRP A 156 11.52 -9.98 9.22
CA TRP A 156 10.32 -9.61 9.99
C TRP A 156 10.11 -8.10 10.10
N ILE A 157 11.18 -7.32 10.19
CA ILE A 157 11.11 -5.85 10.21
C ILE A 157 10.60 -5.33 8.87
N GLU A 158 11.08 -5.92 7.76
CA GLU A 158 10.67 -5.54 6.40
C GLU A 158 9.22 -5.88 6.05
N MET A 159 8.50 -6.67 6.88
CA MET A 159 7.06 -6.89 6.70
C MET A 159 6.25 -5.61 6.91
N ALA A 160 6.84 -4.57 7.52
CA ALA A 160 6.25 -3.24 7.60
C ALA A 160 6.01 -2.58 6.22
N LEU A 161 6.64 -3.10 5.15
CA LEU A 161 6.38 -2.64 3.78
C LEU A 161 5.00 -3.09 3.24
N ILE A 162 4.40 -4.15 3.81
CA ILE A 162 3.09 -4.66 3.36
C ILE A 162 1.98 -3.60 3.57
N PRO A 163 1.83 -2.98 4.77
CA PRO A 163 0.92 -1.85 4.95
C PRO A 163 1.10 -0.71 3.94
N ALA A 164 2.33 -0.40 3.54
CA ALA A 164 2.59 0.66 2.56
C ALA A 164 2.05 0.29 1.16
N ILE A 165 2.18 -0.97 0.73
CA ILE A 165 1.59 -1.47 -0.53
C ILE A 165 0.07 -1.44 -0.46
N ILE A 166 -0.52 -1.87 0.67
CA ILE A 166 -1.97 -1.86 0.87
C ILE A 166 -2.50 -0.42 0.86
N LEU A 167 -1.79 0.52 1.47
CA LEU A 167 -2.15 1.94 1.44
C LEU A 167 -2.08 2.50 0.01
N ALA A 168 -1.07 2.12 -0.78
CA ALA A 168 -0.99 2.54 -2.18
C ALA A 168 -2.16 1.98 -3.01
N LEU A 169 -2.61 0.75 -2.75
CA LEU A 169 -3.84 0.22 -3.34
C LEU A 169 -5.05 1.03 -2.90
N PHE A 170 -5.18 1.32 -1.60
CA PHE A 170 -6.32 2.06 -1.04
C PHE A 170 -6.45 3.47 -1.60
N LEU A 171 -5.34 4.18 -1.79
CA LEU A 171 -5.30 5.53 -2.37
C LEU A 171 -5.55 5.55 -3.89
N GLY A 172 -5.85 4.40 -4.50
CA GLY A 172 -6.20 4.34 -5.92
C GLY A 172 -5.05 4.66 -6.88
N TYR A 173 -3.79 4.45 -6.47
CA TYR A 173 -2.63 4.67 -7.35
C TYR A 173 -2.72 3.84 -8.65
N PRO A 174 -2.14 4.32 -9.76
CA PRO A 174 -2.11 3.57 -11.02
C PRO A 174 -1.50 2.17 -10.85
N PRO A 175 -1.96 1.16 -11.61
CA PRO A 175 -1.46 -0.22 -11.51
C PRO A 175 0.06 -0.32 -11.66
N TYR A 176 0.64 0.48 -12.56
CA TYR A 176 2.09 0.55 -12.74
C TYR A 176 2.83 0.94 -11.44
N THR A 177 2.37 2.00 -10.76
CA THR A 177 2.97 2.47 -9.51
C THR A 177 2.88 1.41 -8.42
N VAL A 178 1.72 0.79 -8.26
CA VAL A 178 1.51 -0.30 -7.29
C VAL A 178 2.43 -1.48 -7.59
N GLY A 179 2.55 -1.86 -8.86
CA GLY A 179 3.43 -2.93 -9.32
C GLY A 179 4.91 -2.64 -9.02
N VAL A 180 5.37 -1.41 -9.26
CA VAL A 180 6.74 -0.97 -8.96
C VAL A 180 7.03 -1.04 -7.46
N ILE A 181 6.16 -0.48 -6.61
CA ILE A 181 6.34 -0.51 -5.14
C ILE A 181 6.38 -1.97 -4.64
N THR A 182 5.51 -2.82 -5.17
CA THR A 182 5.45 -4.24 -4.84
C THR A 182 6.73 -4.97 -5.27
N GLY A 183 7.19 -4.75 -6.51
CA GLY A 183 8.41 -5.35 -7.04
C GLY A 183 9.68 -4.94 -6.28
N ILE A 184 9.79 -3.66 -5.89
CA ILE A 184 10.90 -3.15 -5.06
C ILE A 184 10.87 -3.85 -3.69
N SER A 185 9.71 -3.94 -3.05
CA SER A 185 9.56 -4.58 -1.75
C SER A 185 9.97 -6.06 -1.78
N ILE A 186 9.53 -6.79 -2.81
CA ILE A 186 9.93 -8.19 -3.03
C ILE A 186 11.44 -8.31 -3.25
N SER A 187 12.03 -7.41 -4.03
CA SER A 187 13.47 -7.40 -4.29
C SER A 187 14.27 -7.21 -3.00
N ILE A 188 13.82 -6.30 -2.13
CA ILE A 188 14.40 -6.08 -0.80
C ILE A 188 14.33 -7.37 0.01
N TRP A 189 13.15 -8.00 0.12
CA TRP A 189 12.99 -9.24 0.87
C TRP A 189 13.90 -10.36 0.35
N VAL A 190 14.05 -10.49 -0.97
CA VAL A 190 14.94 -11.47 -1.59
C VAL A 190 16.41 -11.17 -1.26
N ILE A 191 16.86 -9.92 -1.41
CA ILE A 191 18.24 -9.52 -1.08
C ILE A 191 18.52 -9.80 0.40
N THR A 192 17.62 -9.39 1.30
CA THR A 192 17.74 -9.65 2.74
C THR A 192 17.74 -11.13 3.07
N SER A 193 16.94 -11.94 2.36
CA SER A 193 16.93 -13.41 2.51
C SER A 193 18.27 -14.05 2.14
N VAL A 194 18.95 -13.52 1.12
CA VAL A 194 20.26 -13.99 0.65
C VAL A 194 21.36 -13.53 1.61
N ALA A 195 21.37 -12.26 2.01
CA ALA A 195 22.36 -11.68 2.91
C ALA A 195 22.25 -12.17 4.37
N SER A 196 21.10 -12.72 4.77
CA SER A 196 20.88 -13.12 6.17
C SER A 196 21.86 -14.21 6.66
N PRO A 197 22.44 -14.07 7.88
CA PRO A 197 23.35 -15.05 8.44
C PRO A 197 22.64 -16.37 8.79
N LYS A 198 23.37 -17.48 8.64
CA LYS A 198 22.92 -18.80 9.13
C LYS A 198 22.69 -18.73 10.64
N ARG A 199 21.67 -19.44 11.15
CA ARG A 199 21.44 -19.51 12.60
C ARG A 199 22.66 -20.18 13.24
N LYS A 200 23.35 -19.51 14.17
CA LYS A 200 24.30 -20.18 15.07
C LYS A 200 23.47 -21.02 16.04
N GLY A 201 23.28 -22.30 15.70
CA GLY A 201 22.65 -23.30 16.56
C GLY A 201 23.44 -24.60 16.44
N ILE A 202 23.96 -25.08 17.58
CA ILE A 202 24.78 -26.29 17.80
C ILE A 202 26.22 -26.23 17.25
N ALA A 203 26.48 -25.83 16.00
CA ALA A 203 27.84 -25.89 15.44
C ALA A 203 28.87 -24.93 16.10
N ALA A 204 28.42 -23.83 16.71
CA ALA A 204 29.29 -22.91 17.45
C ALA A 204 29.61 -23.40 18.88
N ALA A 205 28.84 -24.35 19.42
CA ALA A 205 29.15 -24.99 20.70
C ALA A 205 30.18 -26.13 20.54
N VAL A 206 30.28 -26.72 19.34
CA VAL A 206 31.22 -27.80 19.03
C VAL A 206 32.66 -27.29 18.82
N ASN A 207 32.84 -26.03 18.44
CA ASN A 207 34.16 -25.39 18.30
C ASN A 207 34.56 -24.61 19.55
N GLN A 208 34.25 -25.11 20.75
CA GLN A 208 35.04 -24.72 21.92
C GLN A 208 36.35 -25.52 21.83
N PRO A 209 37.53 -24.87 21.77
CA PRO A 209 38.79 -25.61 21.86
C PRO A 209 38.77 -26.47 23.12
N ILE A 210 38.91 -27.78 22.94
CA ILE A 210 39.00 -28.73 24.05
C ILE A 210 40.39 -28.52 24.66
N TYR A 211 40.44 -27.81 25.78
CA TYR A 211 41.66 -27.59 26.53
C TYR A 211 41.98 -28.81 27.41
N PRO A 212 43.24 -29.24 27.49
CA PRO A 212 43.62 -30.27 28.45
C PRO A 212 43.42 -29.78 29.89
N ILE A 213 42.94 -30.68 30.75
CA ILE A 213 42.62 -30.39 32.15
C ILE A 213 43.67 -31.09 33.03
N ILE A 214 44.24 -30.35 33.98
CA ILE A 214 45.12 -30.91 35.02
C ILE A 214 44.46 -30.80 36.39
N GLU A 215 44.61 -31.83 37.20
CA GLU A 215 44.15 -31.81 38.59
C GLU A 215 45.19 -31.14 39.49
N CYS A 216 44.74 -30.25 40.38
CA CYS A 216 45.65 -29.63 41.34
C CYS A 216 46.12 -30.67 42.38
N PRO A 217 47.43 -30.88 42.59
CA PRO A 217 47.94 -31.85 43.56
C PRO A 217 47.60 -31.53 45.02
N ALA A 218 47.17 -30.29 45.31
CA ALA A 218 46.85 -29.84 46.66
C ALA A 218 45.35 -29.94 47.01
N CYS A 219 44.45 -29.84 46.04
CA CYS A 219 43.01 -29.77 46.29
C CYS A 219 42.15 -30.53 45.26
N SER A 220 42.79 -31.28 44.36
CA SER A 220 42.16 -32.08 43.28
C SER A 220 41.20 -31.31 42.38
N THR A 221 41.23 -29.97 42.42
CA THR A 221 40.38 -29.15 41.56
C THR A 221 40.90 -29.19 40.12
N PRO A 222 40.03 -29.47 39.12
CA PRO A 222 40.42 -29.45 37.72
C PRO A 222 40.69 -28.02 37.24
N ASN A 223 41.81 -27.80 36.55
CA ASN A 223 42.20 -26.52 35.97
C ASN A 223 42.50 -26.70 34.47
N PRO A 224 41.80 -25.99 33.55
CA PRO A 224 42.06 -26.08 32.11
C PRO A 224 43.29 -25.28 31.71
N ILE A 225 44.07 -25.80 30.76
CA ILE A 225 45.28 -25.14 30.22
C ILE A 225 44.96 -24.55 28.85
N MET A 226 44.94 -23.22 28.76
CA MET A 226 44.59 -22.50 27.53
C MET A 226 45.78 -22.09 26.66
N THR A 227 47.01 -22.40 27.07
CA THR A 227 48.25 -21.97 26.40
C THR A 227 49.19 -23.14 26.16
N ASP A 228 49.88 -23.12 25.02
CA ASP A 228 50.91 -24.11 24.67
C ASP A 228 52.34 -23.63 24.99
N GLU A 229 52.49 -22.38 25.44
CA GLU A 229 53.79 -21.87 25.91
C GLU A 229 54.24 -22.62 27.17
N ARG A 230 55.51 -23.04 27.20
CA ARG A 230 56.14 -23.69 28.35
C ARG A 230 57.46 -22.97 28.68
N PRO A 231 57.79 -22.72 29.96
CA PRO A 231 57.02 -23.04 31.17
C PRO A 231 55.87 -22.04 31.43
N PHE A 232 54.70 -22.56 31.80
CA PHE A 232 53.50 -21.74 32.11
C PHE A 232 53.16 -21.78 33.60
N ARG A 233 52.71 -20.65 34.16
CA ARG A 233 52.30 -20.54 35.56
C ARG A 233 50.86 -20.06 35.63
N LEU A 234 50.00 -20.83 36.29
CA LEU A 234 48.59 -20.49 36.49
C LEU A 234 48.17 -20.68 37.95
N PRO A 235 47.37 -19.79 38.55
CA PRO A 235 46.81 -20.02 39.87
C PRO A 235 45.72 -21.09 39.80
N CYS A 236 45.72 -22.02 40.76
CA CYS A 236 44.65 -23.01 40.90
C CYS A 236 43.33 -22.32 41.30
N ASN A 237 42.23 -22.61 40.60
CA ASN A 237 40.90 -22.07 40.88
C ASN A 237 40.32 -22.50 42.22
N GLY A 238 40.78 -23.61 42.81
CA GLY A 238 40.29 -24.12 44.09
C GLY A 238 41.03 -23.53 45.30
N CYS A 239 42.35 -23.69 45.34
CA CYS A 239 43.17 -23.33 46.51
C CYS A 239 44.10 -22.13 46.31
N GLY A 240 44.12 -21.51 45.13
CA GLY A 240 44.93 -20.32 44.83
C GLY A 240 46.45 -20.58 44.71
N ARG A 241 46.93 -21.82 44.89
CA ARG A 241 48.34 -22.15 44.70
C ARG A 241 48.75 -22.02 43.23
N VAL A 242 49.94 -21.48 42.98
CA VAL A 242 50.49 -21.34 41.62
C VAL A 242 50.97 -22.71 41.12
N LEU A 243 50.31 -23.23 40.10
CA LEU A 243 50.71 -24.42 39.37
C LEU A 243 51.73 -24.02 38.30
N LYS A 244 52.90 -24.67 38.30
CA LYS A 244 53.92 -24.51 37.26
C LYS A 244 53.88 -25.73 36.36
N ILE A 245 53.57 -25.51 35.09
CA ILE A 245 53.58 -26.54 34.06
C ILE A 245 54.93 -26.48 33.37
N VAL A 246 55.67 -27.57 33.50
CA VAL A 246 56.94 -27.87 32.82
C VAL A 246 56.68 -28.99 31.82
N ASP A 247 57.58 -29.15 30.84
CA ASP A 247 57.45 -30.11 29.73
C ASP A 247 57.03 -31.53 30.15
#